data_AF-A0A2W5U1F0-F1
#
_entry.id   AF-A0A2W5U1F0-F1
#
_cell.length_a   1.000
_cell.length_b   1.000
_cell.length_c   1.000
_cell.angle_alpha   90.00
_cell.angle_beta   90.00
_cell.angle_gamma   90.00
#
_symmetry.space_group_name_H-M   'P 1'
#
loop_
_entity.id
_entity.type
_entity.pdbx_description
1 polymer ?
#
loop_
_entity_poly.entity_id
_entity_poly.type
_entity_poly.pdbx_seq_one_letter_code
_entity_poly.pdbx_strand_id
1 'polypeptide(L)'
;MATVLVVDLTALLDTSKVGIEAAKTLEKEWQAAHQAPEAERVELLRKLQARRDVAREALFSRARPLVAAIGKEKRADLVLDRSAVLWAANAEDVTKLLIDRVDAAGPLKL
;
A
#
# COMPACT_ATOMS: atom_id res chain seq x y z
N MET A 1 -25.33 -14.47 -9.04
CA MET A 1 -24.59 -13.22 -9.35
C MET A 1 -23.25 -13.32 -8.67
N ALA A 2 -22.17 -12.92 -9.35
CA ALA A 2 -20.84 -12.93 -8.74
C ALA A 2 -20.75 -11.81 -7.69
N THR A 3 -20.17 -12.11 -6.54
CA THR A 3 -19.88 -11.16 -5.46
C THR A 3 -18.49 -10.58 -5.69
N VAL A 4 -18.42 -9.31 -6.08
CA VAL A 4 -17.16 -8.61 -6.36
C VAL A 4 -16.88 -7.62 -5.24
N LEU A 5 -15.67 -7.67 -4.70
CA LEU A 5 -15.14 -6.64 -3.81
C LEU A 5 -14.16 -5.76 -4.56
N VAL A 6 -14.08 -4.51 -4.13
CA VAL A 6 -13.07 -3.55 -4.60
C VAL A 6 -12.22 -3.12 -3.42
N VAL A 7 -10.92 -3.01 -3.65
CA VAL A 7 -9.94 -2.46 -2.71
C VAL A 7 -9.11 -1.40 -3.42
N ASP A 8 -8.87 -0.27 -2.78
CA ASP A 8 -7.95 0.73 -3.30
C ASP A 8 -6.55 0.55 -2.69
N LEU A 9 -5.64 -0.04 -3.48
CA LEU A 9 -4.25 -0.25 -3.04
C LEU A 9 -3.45 1.06 -2.98
N THR A 10 -3.87 2.10 -3.69
CA THR A 10 -3.27 3.44 -3.59
C THR A 10 -3.67 4.06 -2.25
N ALA A 11 -4.95 4.01 -1.90
CA ALA A 11 -5.42 4.46 -0.59
C ALA A 11 -4.74 3.67 0.54
N LEU A 12 -4.51 2.36 0.37
CA LEU A 12 -3.74 1.58 1.35
C LEU A 12 -2.34 2.16 1.58
N LEU A 13 -1.62 2.57 0.54
CA LEU A 13 -0.29 3.16 0.66
C LEU A 13 -0.33 4.56 1.28
N ASP A 14 -1.31 5.37 0.87
CA ASP A 14 -1.32 6.80 1.17
C ASP A 14 -2.06 7.16 2.46
N THR A 15 -2.96 6.30 2.92
CA THR A 15 -3.86 6.60 4.05
C THR A 15 -3.73 5.66 5.24
N SER A 16 -3.12 4.48 5.09
CA SER A 16 -2.80 3.63 6.24
C SER A 16 -1.75 4.31 7.13
N LYS A 17 -1.84 4.13 8.45
CA LYS A 17 -0.83 4.66 9.37
C LYS A 17 0.54 4.15 9.01
N VAL A 18 0.64 2.87 8.67
CA VAL A 18 1.92 2.24 8.34
C VAL A 18 2.49 2.76 7.02
N GLY A 19 1.64 3.00 6.02
CA GLY A 19 2.04 3.63 4.75
C GLY A 19 2.51 5.08 4.93
N ILE A 20 1.76 5.87 5.71
CA ILE A 20 2.13 7.26 6.04
C ILE A 20 3.46 7.33 6.80
N GLU A 21 3.69 6.44 7.76
CA GLU A 21 4.95 6.38 8.51
C GLU A 21 6.15 6.03 7.63
N ALA A 22 5.98 5.04 6.74
CA ALA A 22 6.99 4.68 5.74
C ALA A 22 7.28 5.87 4.79
N ALA A 23 6.22 6.53 4.29
CA ALA A 23 6.36 7.71 3.43
C ALA A 23 7.08 8.87 4.13
N LYS A 24 6.77 9.15 5.40
CA LYS A 24 7.47 10.17 6.19
C LYS A 24 8.96 9.87 6.36
N THR A 25 9.32 8.60 6.50
CA THR A 25 10.72 8.18 6.61
C THR A 25 11.44 8.39 5.28
N LEU A 26 10.82 7.96 4.17
CA LEU A 26 11.37 8.15 2.82
C LEU A 26 11.46 9.63 2.45
N GLU A 27 10.51 10.47 2.85
CA GLU A 27 10.52 11.91 2.60
C GLU A 27 11.72 12.59 3.30
N LYS A 28 12.00 12.23 4.55
CA LYS A 28 13.19 12.74 5.25
C LYS A 28 14.49 12.37 4.52
N GLU A 29 14.57 11.13 4.03
CA GLU A 29 15.72 10.67 3.25
C GLU A 29 15.80 11.35 1.88
N TRP A 30 14.66 11.64 1.25
CA TRP A 30 14.56 12.38 0.00
C TRP A 30 15.08 13.81 0.14
N GLN A 31 14.67 14.51 1.21
CA GLN A 31 15.13 15.86 1.52
C GLN A 31 16.64 15.88 1.80
N ALA A 32 17.15 14.90 2.54
CA ALA A 32 18.59 14.75 2.77
C ALA A 32 19.36 14.48 1.47
N ALA A 33 18.83 13.64 0.59
CA ALA A 33 19.42 13.36 -0.72
C ALA A 33 19.39 14.58 -1.66
N HIS A 34 18.38 15.45 -1.55
CA HIS A 34 18.28 16.69 -2.33
C HIS A 34 19.32 17.74 -1.95
N GLN A 35 19.79 17.72 -0.71
CA GLN A 35 20.84 18.62 -0.22
C GLN A 35 22.26 18.11 -0.52
N ALA A 36 22.40 16.88 -1.03
CA ALA A 36 23.69 16.28 -1.34
C ALA A 36 24.29 16.84 -2.65
N PRO A 37 25.64 16.80 -2.80
CA PRO A 37 26.31 17.14 -4.05
C PRO A 37 25.80 16.29 -5.22
N GLU A 38 25.81 16.86 -6.44
CA GLU A 38 25.21 16.23 -7.63
C GLU A 38 25.74 14.82 -7.93
N ALA A 39 27.04 14.58 -7.70
CA ALA A 39 27.68 13.28 -7.89
C ALA A 39 27.14 12.20 -6.93
N GLU A 40 26.75 12.57 -5.71
CA GLU A 40 26.23 11.65 -4.70
C GLU A 40 24.70 11.54 -4.74
N ARG A 41 24.03 12.59 -5.21
CA ARG A 41 22.56 12.68 -5.33
C ARG A 41 21.98 11.54 -6.14
N VAL A 42 22.60 11.18 -7.28
CA VAL A 42 22.10 10.10 -8.16
C VAL A 42 22.08 8.75 -7.43
N GLU A 43 23.15 8.40 -6.74
CA GLU A 43 23.22 7.14 -5.98
C GLU A 43 22.29 7.14 -4.77
N LEU A 44 22.12 8.27 -4.09
CA LEU A 44 21.18 8.41 -2.98
C LEU A 44 19.74 8.25 -3.46
N LEU A 45 19.35 8.87 -4.58
CA LEU A 45 18.02 8.72 -5.17
C LEU A 45 17.76 7.27 -5.63
N ARG A 46 18.76 6.60 -6.20
CA ARG A 46 18.66 5.19 -6.57
C ARG A 46 18.41 4.28 -5.37
N LYS A 47 19.17 4.49 -4.27
CA LYS A 47 18.98 3.76 -3.01
C LYS A 47 17.62 4.05 -2.40
N LEU A 48 17.17 5.30 -2.45
CA LEU A 48 15.88 5.71 -1.93
C LEU A 48 14.72 5.05 -2.71
N GLN A 49 14.83 4.98 -4.04
CA GLN A 49 13.86 4.27 -4.87
C GLN A 49 13.79 2.78 -4.51
N ALA A 50 14.95 2.12 -4.35
CA ALA A 50 14.99 0.73 -3.92
C ALA A 50 14.34 0.52 -2.53
N ARG A 51 14.58 1.43 -1.58
CA ARG A 51 13.93 1.39 -0.26
C ARG A 51 12.42 1.58 -0.33
N ARG A 52 11.95 2.50 -1.18
CA ARG A 52 10.51 2.70 -1.43
C ARG A 52 9.88 1.41 -1.97
N ASP A 53 10.52 0.76 -2.91
CA ASP A 53 10.00 -0.45 -3.53
C ASP A 53 9.97 -1.62 -2.52
N VAL A 54 11.00 -1.75 -1.65
CA VAL A 54 11.00 -2.71 -0.53
C VAL A 54 9.86 -2.42 0.45
N ALA A 55 9.65 -1.16 0.84
CA ALA A 55 8.58 -0.79 1.77
C ALA A 55 7.19 -1.07 1.20
N ARG A 56 7.00 -0.81 -0.10
CA ARG A 56 5.78 -1.15 -0.83
C ARG A 56 5.52 -2.65 -0.83
N GLU A 57 6.52 -3.45 -1.17
CA GLU A 57 6.42 -4.91 -1.22
C GLU A 57 6.12 -5.50 0.16
N ALA A 58 6.73 -4.97 1.22
CA ALA A 58 6.47 -5.38 2.59
C ALA A 58 5.02 -5.10 3.00
N LEU A 59 4.45 -3.95 2.62
CA LEU A 59 3.05 -3.62 2.89
C LEU A 59 2.10 -4.53 2.11
N PHE A 60 2.37 -4.76 0.83
CA PHE A 60 1.56 -5.66 0.00
C PHE A 60 1.62 -7.10 0.48
N SER A 61 2.80 -7.59 0.86
CA SER A 61 2.98 -8.92 1.44
C SER A 61 2.15 -9.11 2.71
N ARG A 62 2.03 -8.06 3.53
CA ARG A 62 1.15 -8.05 4.71
C ARG A 62 -0.33 -7.96 4.35
N ALA A 63 -0.69 -7.13 3.39
CA ALA A 63 -2.09 -6.90 3.01
C ALA A 63 -2.70 -8.10 2.27
N ARG A 64 -1.92 -8.82 1.46
CA ARG A 64 -2.39 -9.94 0.62
C ARG A 64 -3.15 -11.03 1.40
N PRO A 65 -2.64 -11.59 2.52
CA PRO A 65 -3.41 -12.56 3.30
C PRO A 65 -4.67 -11.95 3.94
N LEU A 66 -4.67 -10.66 4.27
CA LEU A 66 -5.83 -9.96 4.83
C LEU A 66 -6.92 -9.77 3.77
N VAL A 67 -6.55 -9.40 2.54
CA VAL A 67 -7.47 -9.34 1.39
C VAL A 67 -8.09 -10.72 1.14
N ALA A 68 -7.29 -11.78 1.17
CA ALA A 68 -7.80 -13.15 1.02
C ALA A 68 -8.77 -13.54 2.16
N ALA A 69 -8.49 -13.14 3.40
CA ALA A 69 -9.38 -13.38 4.54
C ALA A 69 -10.70 -12.61 4.39
N ILE A 70 -10.65 -11.32 4.05
CA ILE A 70 -11.84 -10.49 3.79
C ILE A 70 -12.67 -11.10 2.66
N GLY A 71 -12.03 -11.52 1.56
CA GLY A 71 -12.71 -12.19 0.45
C GLY A 71 -13.45 -13.45 0.90
N LYS A 72 -12.84 -14.29 1.75
CA LYS A 72 -13.50 -15.47 2.31
C LYS A 72 -14.67 -15.12 3.23
N GLU A 73 -14.49 -14.17 4.14
CA GLU A 73 -15.53 -13.73 5.09
C GLU A 73 -16.77 -13.16 4.37
N LYS A 74 -16.53 -12.41 3.30
CA LYS A 74 -17.56 -11.79 2.46
C LYS A 74 -18.08 -12.69 1.35
N ARG A 75 -17.53 -13.91 1.22
CA ARG A 75 -17.86 -14.87 0.15
C ARG A 75 -17.71 -14.25 -1.25
N ALA A 76 -16.66 -13.46 -1.43
CA ALA A 76 -16.33 -12.83 -2.69
C ALA A 76 -15.81 -13.87 -3.69
N ASP A 77 -16.29 -13.79 -4.93
CA ASP A 77 -15.76 -14.54 -6.05
C ASP A 77 -14.50 -13.87 -6.61
N LEU A 78 -14.39 -12.55 -6.46
CA LEU A 78 -13.29 -11.76 -6.96
C LEU A 78 -13.05 -10.52 -6.08
N VAL A 79 -11.78 -10.17 -5.88
CA VAL A 79 -11.37 -8.87 -5.32
C VAL A 79 -10.54 -8.16 -6.37
N LEU A 80 -10.94 -6.94 -6.73
CA LEU A 80 -10.27 -6.11 -7.73
C LEU A 80 -9.64 -4.89 -7.09
N ASP A 81 -8.48 -4.48 -7.60
CA ASP A 81 -7.95 -3.16 -7.27
C ASP A 81 -8.81 -2.06 -7.92
N ARG A 82 -9.06 -0.98 -7.19
CA ARG A 82 -9.90 0.17 -7.60
C ARG A 82 -9.42 0.75 -8.92
N SER A 83 -8.11 0.78 -9.18
CA SER A 83 -7.54 1.33 -10.41
C SER A 83 -7.90 0.54 -11.67
N ALA A 84 -8.24 -0.75 -11.52
CA ALA A 84 -8.67 -1.61 -12.63
C ALA A 84 -10.19 -1.58 -12.87
N VAL A 85 -10.96 -0.82 -12.07
CA VAL A 85 -12.42 -0.79 -12.12
C VAL A 85 -12.91 0.58 -12.56
N LEU A 86 -13.37 0.68 -13.81
CA LEU A 86 -13.99 1.91 -14.33
C LEU A 86 -15.35 2.17 -13.67
N TRP A 87 -16.19 1.14 -13.57
CA TRP A 87 -17.51 1.23 -12.95
C TRP A 87 -17.97 -0.15 -12.45
N ALA A 88 -18.61 -0.18 -11.28
CA ALA A 88 -19.22 -1.38 -10.73
C ALA A 88 -20.48 -1.00 -9.95
N ALA A 89 -21.64 -1.49 -10.39
CA ALA A 89 -22.93 -1.12 -9.80
C ALA A 89 -23.17 -1.72 -8.40
N ASN A 90 -22.71 -2.96 -8.19
CA ASN A 90 -23.00 -3.75 -6.98
C ASN A 90 -21.73 -4.31 -6.32
N ALA A 91 -20.59 -3.62 -6.44
CA ALA A 91 -19.37 -4.03 -5.75
C ALA A 91 -19.27 -3.35 -4.38
N GLU A 92 -18.87 -4.10 -3.36
CA GLU A 92 -18.57 -3.55 -2.03
C GLU A 92 -17.12 -3.07 -1.99
N ASP A 93 -16.91 -1.81 -1.58
CA ASP A 93 -15.57 -1.27 -1.32
C ASP A 93 -15.14 -1.66 0.10
N VAL A 94 -14.06 -2.43 0.22
CA VAL A 94 -13.51 -2.92 1.50
C VAL A 94 -12.19 -2.23 1.88
N THR A 95 -11.84 -1.13 1.22
CA THR A 95 -10.57 -0.41 1.41
C THR A 95 -10.35 -0.04 2.87
N LYS A 96 -11.36 0.58 3.51
CA LYS A 96 -11.27 0.99 4.92
C LYS A 96 -11.07 -0.22 5.85
N LEU A 97 -11.82 -1.29 5.62
CA LEU A 97 -11.70 -2.52 6.41
C LEU A 97 -10.29 -3.12 6.29
N LEU A 98 -9.71 -3.11 5.09
CA LEU A 98 -8.35 -3.58 4.89
C LEU A 98 -7.33 -2.70 5.63
N ILE A 99 -7.44 -1.37 5.49
CA ILE A 99 -6.54 -0.42 6.18
C ILE A 99 -6.58 -0.65 7.69
N ASP A 100 -7.78 -0.75 8.27
CA ASP A 100 -7.94 -0.95 9.71
C ASP A 100 -7.24 -2.25 10.17
N ARG A 101 -7.34 -3.33 9.39
CA ARG A 101 -6.66 -4.61 9.71
C ARG A 101 -5.15 -4.55 9.52
N VAL A 102 -4.67 -3.82 8.52
CA VAL A 102 -3.23 -3.62 8.28
C VAL A 102 -2.63 -2.80 9.41
N ASP A 103 -3.29 -1.72 9.81
CA ASP A 103 -2.84 -0.84 10.91
C ASP A 103 -2.87 -1.57 12.26
N ALA A 104 -3.83 -2.46 12.49
CA ALA A 104 -3.91 -3.27 13.70
C ALA A 104 -2.72 -4.22 13.89
N ALA A 105 -2.00 -4.58 12.80
CA ALA A 105 -0.81 -5.42 12.86
C ALA A 105 0.46 -4.65 13.34
N GLY A 106 0.34 -3.34 13.58
CA GLY A 106 1.45 -2.50 14.04
C GLY A 106 2.45 -2.11 12.94
N PRO A 107 3.65 -1.63 13.30
CA PRO A 107 4.62 -1.08 12.34
C PRO A 107 5.05 -2.08 11.25
N LEU A 108 5.43 -1.56 10.08
CA LEU A 108 6.03 -2.35 9.00
C LEU A 108 7.41 -2.88 9.45
N LYS A 109 7.69 -4.14 9.14
CA LYS A 109 9.04 -4.71 9.29
C LYS A 109 9.71 -4.56 7.93
N LEU A 110 10.59 -3.57 7.82
CA LEU A 110 11.36 -3.24 6.61
C LEU A 110 12.73 -3.91 6.64
#